data_AF-A0A1I7LIB9-F1
#
_entry.id   AF-A0A1I7LIB9-F1
#
_cell.length_a   1.000
_cell.length_b   1.000
_cell.length_c   1.000
_cell.angle_alpha   90.00
_cell.angle_beta   90.00
_cell.angle_gamma   90.00
#
_symmetry.space_group_name_H-M   'P 1'
#
loop_
_entity.id
_entity.type
_entity.pdbx_description
1 polymer ?
#
loop_
_entity_poly.entity_id
_entity_poly.type
_entity_poly.pdbx_seq_one_letter_code
_entity_poly.pdbx_strand_id
1 'polypeptide(L)'
;MHAIPQGLTRFNVTDPIPHCGRWKENMPATRDPEVYRLYIQARKLWRSKIEWELSRTEAQQILADVELASKKGDWGARALLAYFYRSGLGPLSSNKVLDQDADKTVAIAREAAAAGQPWGLYDLGVAHEHGYGGAAKDLEIAWAYYLKAARLGSPDAQLALADAYSEAGRSDAEDAMVQCAYQQGHGAAAYRLAIDAKVRKQYREALATYQAGITFGDKDCADALFLLFSRGYWTGASSKEREALSAIGIAADPERKARYDAISNALQINPDLKLGRLDEFLPLPPAKLPEWRGVSDVVTPESDGPPTY
;
A
#
# COMPACT_ATOMS: atom_id res chain seq x y z
N MET A 1 -7.70 27.16 -17.94
CA MET A 1 -6.51 26.34 -17.63
C MET A 1 -5.62 27.17 -16.75
N HIS A 2 -5.28 26.65 -15.58
CA HIS A 2 -4.35 27.32 -14.67
C HIS A 2 -2.92 27.13 -15.16
N ALA A 3 -2.02 28.05 -14.79
CA ALA A 3 -0.60 27.85 -15.07
C ALA A 3 -0.05 26.72 -14.20
N ILE A 4 0.85 25.90 -14.76
CA ILE A 4 1.55 24.86 -13.99
C ILE A 4 2.37 25.53 -12.87
N PRO A 5 2.18 25.11 -11.60
CA PRO A 5 2.94 25.66 -10.48
C PRO A 5 4.46 25.57 -10.67
N GLN A 6 5.19 26.54 -10.13
CA GLN A 6 6.65 26.59 -10.22
C GLN A 6 7.28 25.30 -9.67
N GLY A 7 8.26 24.76 -10.39
CA GLY A 7 8.95 23.53 -9.99
C GLY A 7 8.18 22.24 -10.24
N LEU A 8 7.06 22.31 -10.97
CA LEU A 8 6.40 21.17 -11.59
C LEU A 8 6.64 21.18 -13.11
N THR A 9 6.48 20.03 -13.74
CA THR A 9 6.55 19.88 -15.21
C THR A 9 5.25 19.23 -15.66
N ARG A 10 4.69 19.70 -16.78
CA ARG A 10 3.54 19.06 -17.40
C ARG A 10 3.88 17.60 -17.71
N PHE A 11 2.99 16.70 -17.36
CA PHE A 11 3.07 15.30 -17.77
C PHE A 11 2.55 15.12 -19.19
N ASN A 12 3.26 14.34 -19.99
CA ASN A 12 2.81 13.90 -21.29
C ASN A 12 3.17 12.42 -21.47
N VAL A 13 2.18 11.63 -21.87
CA VAL A 13 2.32 10.17 -22.02
C VAL A 13 3.28 9.77 -23.15
N THR A 14 3.58 10.68 -24.07
CA THR A 14 4.55 10.47 -25.15
C THR A 14 5.99 10.78 -24.75
N ASP A 15 6.21 11.40 -23.59
CA ASP A 15 7.55 11.74 -23.13
C ASP A 15 8.35 10.46 -22.76
N PRO A 16 9.69 10.57 -22.64
CA PRO A 16 10.51 9.47 -22.13
C PRO A 16 10.04 8.99 -20.76
N ILE A 17 10.22 7.69 -20.50
CA ILE A 17 9.84 7.05 -19.24
C ILE A 17 10.56 7.77 -18.09
N PRO A 18 9.84 8.25 -17.06
CA PRO A 18 10.44 8.90 -15.91
C PRO A 18 11.42 7.98 -15.19
N HIS A 19 12.45 8.57 -14.59
CA HIS A 19 13.36 7.82 -13.72
C HIS A 19 12.59 7.18 -12.55
N CYS A 20 12.93 5.92 -12.26
CA CYS A 20 12.39 5.17 -11.13
C CYS A 20 13.02 5.68 -9.81
N GLY A 21 12.36 6.65 -9.16
CA GLY A 21 12.77 7.15 -7.86
C GLY A 21 12.38 6.24 -6.70
N ARG A 22 13.06 6.40 -5.56
CA ARG A 22 12.74 5.69 -4.31
C ARG A 22 12.28 6.65 -3.22
N TRP A 23 11.11 6.42 -2.63
CA TRP A 23 10.56 7.35 -1.65
C TRP A 23 11.47 7.53 -0.44
N LYS A 24 12.13 6.44 0.00
CA LYS A 24 13.05 6.44 1.15
C LYS A 24 14.22 7.42 1.01
N GLU A 25 14.63 7.76 -0.21
CA GLU A 25 15.71 8.72 -0.48
C GLU A 25 15.29 10.17 -0.19
N ASN A 26 13.98 10.42 -0.11
CA ASN A 26 13.38 11.74 0.08
C ASN A 26 12.73 11.90 1.47
N MET A 27 13.05 11.00 2.40
CA MET A 27 12.54 11.05 3.77
C MET A 27 13.64 11.47 4.76
N PRO A 28 13.28 12.09 5.90
CA PRO A 28 14.25 12.41 6.94
C PRO A 28 15.06 11.18 7.40
N ALA A 29 16.39 11.30 7.35
CA ALA A 29 17.35 10.24 7.69
C ALA A 29 17.47 9.93 9.20
N THR A 30 16.73 10.66 10.04
CA THR A 30 16.54 10.32 11.46
C THR A 30 15.10 10.63 11.89
N ARG A 31 14.61 9.93 12.91
CA ARG A 31 13.37 10.23 13.62
C ARG A 31 13.69 10.35 15.10
N ASP A 32 13.00 11.27 15.78
CA ASP A 32 13.07 11.34 17.25
C ASP A 32 12.53 10.01 17.83
N PRO A 33 13.32 9.25 18.61
CA PRO A 33 12.91 7.94 19.10
C PRO A 33 11.69 7.97 20.03
N GLU A 34 11.52 9.03 20.82
CA GLU A 34 10.39 9.16 21.74
C GLU A 34 9.11 9.49 20.99
N VAL A 35 9.20 10.42 20.03
CA VAL A 35 8.07 10.78 19.17
C VAL A 35 7.67 9.60 18.29
N TYR A 36 8.64 8.86 17.76
CA TYR A 36 8.38 7.65 16.98
C TYR A 36 7.69 6.57 17.82
N ARG A 37 8.14 6.35 19.06
CA ARG A 37 7.52 5.36 19.97
C ARG A 37 6.07 5.72 20.25
N LEU A 38 5.77 6.99 20.51
CA LEU A 38 4.41 7.49 20.68
C LEU A 38 3.56 7.20 19.44
N TYR A 39 4.05 7.56 18.25
CA TYR A 39 3.36 7.29 16.99
C TYR A 39 3.08 5.80 16.78
N ILE A 40 4.07 4.93 17.00
CA ILE A 40 3.91 3.48 16.83
C ILE A 40 2.92 2.91 17.82
N GLN A 41 2.88 3.38 19.07
CA GLN A 41 1.88 2.94 20.04
C GLN A 41 0.46 3.31 19.60
N ALA A 42 0.26 4.55 19.13
CA ALA A 42 -1.02 5.00 18.60
C ALA A 42 -1.45 4.17 17.37
N ARG A 43 -0.52 3.92 16.44
CA ARG A 43 -0.77 3.10 15.25
C ARG A 43 -1.07 1.64 15.60
N LYS A 44 -0.37 1.04 16.58
CA LYS A 44 -0.65 -0.32 17.08
C LYS A 44 -2.06 -0.42 17.67
N LEU A 45 -2.49 0.59 18.43
CA LEU A 45 -3.86 0.64 18.95
C LEU A 45 -4.88 0.78 17.83
N TRP A 46 -4.65 1.69 16.87
CA TRP A 46 -5.51 1.87 15.71
C TRP A 46 -5.64 0.61 14.84
N ARG A 47 -4.54 -0.15 14.68
CA ARG A 47 -4.46 -1.40 13.92
C ARG A 47 -4.73 -2.66 14.75
N SER A 48 -5.25 -2.53 15.97
CA SER A 48 -5.55 -3.68 16.84
C SER A 48 -6.86 -4.38 16.48
N LYS A 49 -7.78 -3.65 15.83
CA LYS A 49 -9.13 -4.09 15.45
C LYS A 49 -9.65 -3.20 14.32
N ILE A 50 -10.73 -3.62 13.67
CA ILE A 50 -11.42 -2.78 12.69
C ILE A 50 -12.04 -1.55 13.37
N GLU A 51 -12.10 -0.43 12.66
CA GLU A 51 -12.30 0.89 13.26
C GLU A 51 -13.64 1.04 14.01
N TRP A 52 -14.71 0.36 13.58
CA TRP A 52 -16.00 0.40 14.26
C TRP A 52 -16.03 -0.33 15.61
N GLU A 53 -15.02 -1.17 15.91
CA GLU A 53 -14.87 -1.85 17.20
C GLU A 53 -14.08 -1.02 18.22
N LEU A 54 -13.47 0.09 17.80
CA LEU A 54 -12.82 1.02 18.72
C LEU A 54 -13.87 1.69 19.61
N SER A 55 -13.62 1.74 20.91
CA SER A 55 -14.35 2.62 21.81
C SER A 55 -14.04 4.08 21.49
N ARG A 56 -14.93 4.99 21.90
CA ARG A 56 -14.68 6.43 21.76
C ARG A 56 -13.39 6.86 22.47
N THR A 57 -13.11 6.29 23.64
CA THR A 57 -11.89 6.58 24.40
C THR A 57 -10.63 6.14 23.66
N GLU A 58 -10.62 4.94 23.09
CA GLU A 58 -9.50 4.47 22.25
C GLU A 58 -9.31 5.39 21.04
N ALA A 59 -10.40 5.75 20.33
CA ALA A 59 -10.33 6.65 19.18
C ALA A 59 -9.79 8.05 19.55
N GLN A 60 -10.22 8.60 20.69
CA GLN A 60 -9.70 9.88 21.21
C GLN A 60 -8.21 9.79 21.53
N GLN A 61 -7.77 8.69 22.16
CA GLN A 61 -6.37 8.47 22.50
C GLN A 61 -5.51 8.37 21.23
N ILE A 62 -5.95 7.57 20.25
CA ILE A 62 -5.27 7.45 18.95
C ILE A 62 -5.09 8.82 18.31
N LEU A 63 -6.17 9.60 18.22
CA LEU A 63 -6.13 10.94 17.62
C LEU A 63 -5.14 11.86 18.34
N ALA A 64 -5.24 11.94 19.66
CA ALA A 64 -4.41 12.82 20.48
C ALA A 64 -2.92 12.47 20.35
N ASP A 65 -2.57 11.19 20.37
CA ASP A 65 -1.18 10.73 20.25
C ASP A 65 -0.62 10.99 18.85
N VAL A 66 -1.43 10.77 17.80
CA VAL A 66 -1.05 11.05 16.41
C VAL A 66 -0.89 12.55 16.17
N GLU A 67 -1.78 13.39 16.69
CA GLU A 67 -1.66 14.84 16.62
C GLU A 67 -0.40 15.35 17.34
N LEU A 68 -0.14 14.82 18.54
CA LEU A 68 1.05 15.17 19.30
C LEU A 68 2.33 14.75 18.58
N ALA A 69 2.39 13.54 18.04
CA ALA A 69 3.56 13.06 17.30
C ALA A 69 3.78 13.86 16.00
N SER A 70 2.70 14.16 15.27
CA SER A 70 2.74 15.01 14.08
C SER A 70 3.27 16.41 14.38
N LYS A 71 2.77 17.04 15.46
CA LYS A 71 3.21 18.37 15.94
C LYS A 71 4.69 18.38 16.34
N LYS A 72 5.20 17.26 16.87
CA LYS A 72 6.62 17.08 17.21
C LYS A 72 7.50 16.74 15.99
N GLY A 73 6.93 16.70 14.78
CA GLY A 73 7.66 16.59 13.53
C GLY A 73 7.68 15.20 12.90
N ASP A 74 7.02 14.21 13.51
CA ASP A 74 7.02 12.85 12.97
C ASP A 74 6.21 12.77 11.66
N TRP A 75 6.89 12.40 10.58
CA TRP A 75 6.29 12.38 9.25
C TRP A 75 5.25 11.27 9.08
N GLY A 76 5.41 10.13 9.77
CA GLY A 76 4.48 9.01 9.70
C GLY A 76 3.17 9.33 10.43
N ALA A 77 3.27 9.99 11.59
CA ALA A 77 2.14 10.54 12.30
C ALA A 77 1.45 11.63 11.47
N ARG A 78 2.21 12.49 10.78
CA ARG A 78 1.64 13.50 9.87
C ARG A 78 0.85 12.87 8.72
N ALA A 79 1.40 11.83 8.07
CA ALA A 79 0.70 11.10 7.02
C ALA A 79 -0.58 10.41 7.55
N LEU A 80 -0.51 9.78 8.73
CA LEU A 80 -1.69 9.18 9.37
C LEU A 80 -2.75 10.21 9.76
N LEU A 81 -2.33 11.39 10.22
CA LEU A 81 -3.23 12.50 10.53
C LEU A 81 -3.93 13.02 9.27
N ALA A 82 -3.21 13.13 8.13
CA ALA A 82 -3.82 13.46 6.85
C ALA A 82 -4.88 12.42 6.45
N TYR A 83 -4.58 11.13 6.64
CA TYR A 83 -5.56 10.06 6.42
C TYR A 83 -6.81 10.22 7.31
N PHE A 84 -6.64 10.53 8.60
CA PHE A 84 -7.78 10.79 9.50
C PHE A 84 -8.60 12.00 9.07
N TYR A 85 -7.97 13.10 8.65
CA TYR A 85 -8.72 14.24 8.12
C TYR A 85 -9.41 13.92 6.78
N ARG A 86 -8.86 13.03 5.96
CA ARG A 86 -9.49 12.63 4.70
C ARG A 86 -10.71 11.73 4.91
N SER A 87 -10.61 10.78 5.85
CA SER A 87 -11.60 9.71 6.03
C SER A 87 -12.55 9.94 7.21
N GLY A 88 -12.15 10.78 8.18
CA GLY A 88 -12.71 10.80 9.53
C GLY A 88 -12.04 9.77 10.45
N LEU A 89 -12.37 9.81 11.74
CA LEU A 89 -11.98 8.79 12.72
C LEU A 89 -13.15 8.47 13.66
N GLY A 90 -13.47 7.18 13.75
CA GLY A 90 -14.64 6.66 14.45
C GLY A 90 -15.88 6.75 13.56
N PRO A 91 -16.18 5.74 12.73
CA PRO A 91 -17.24 5.81 11.74
C PRO A 91 -18.65 5.73 12.36
N LEU A 92 -18.78 5.30 13.62
CA LEU A 92 -20.06 5.13 14.31
C LEU A 92 -20.35 6.30 15.23
N SER A 93 -21.63 6.62 15.44
CA SER A 93 -22.04 7.65 16.41
C SER A 93 -21.52 7.39 17.83
N SER A 94 -21.32 6.13 18.20
CA SER A 94 -20.78 5.71 19.49
C SER A 94 -19.29 5.99 19.67
N ASN A 95 -18.50 6.06 18.58
CA ASN A 95 -17.04 6.19 18.64
C ASN A 95 -16.45 7.33 17.80
N LYS A 96 -17.28 8.13 17.12
CA LYS A 96 -16.85 9.26 16.31
C LYS A 96 -16.13 10.33 17.13
N VAL A 97 -14.94 10.67 16.66
CA VAL A 97 -14.05 11.67 17.30
C VAL A 97 -13.50 12.70 16.31
N LEU A 98 -13.50 12.41 15.01
CA LEU A 98 -13.03 13.32 13.98
C LEU A 98 -13.91 13.28 12.74
N ASP A 99 -14.32 14.46 12.28
CA ASP A 99 -14.96 14.67 10.99
C ASP A 99 -13.93 14.79 9.86
N GLN A 100 -14.37 14.51 8.64
CA GLN A 100 -13.58 14.78 7.45
C GLN A 100 -13.32 16.29 7.32
N ASP A 101 -12.09 16.65 7.00
CA ASP A 101 -11.63 18.02 6.82
C ASP A 101 -10.65 18.07 5.63
N ALA A 102 -11.22 18.41 4.47
CA ALA A 102 -10.48 18.47 3.22
C ALA A 102 -9.38 19.56 3.25
N ASP A 103 -9.63 20.68 3.93
CA ASP A 103 -8.68 21.80 4.01
C ASP A 103 -7.45 21.40 4.84
N LYS A 104 -7.66 20.74 5.98
CA LYS A 104 -6.54 20.21 6.78
C LYS A 104 -5.79 19.08 6.09
N THR A 105 -6.50 18.22 5.36
CA THR A 105 -5.86 17.17 4.53
C THR A 105 -4.89 17.80 3.52
N VAL A 106 -5.35 18.82 2.77
CA VAL A 106 -4.52 19.50 1.77
C VAL A 106 -3.41 20.33 2.43
N ALA A 107 -3.67 20.98 3.57
CA ALA A 107 -2.65 21.72 4.31
C ALA A 107 -1.47 20.82 4.71
N ILE A 108 -1.77 19.64 5.26
CA ILE A 108 -0.75 18.65 5.61
C ILE A 108 0.01 18.15 4.36
N ALA A 109 -0.70 17.89 3.26
CA ALA A 109 -0.07 17.49 2.00
C ALA A 109 0.88 18.58 1.45
N ARG A 110 0.54 19.87 1.61
CA ARG A 110 1.43 21.00 1.28
C ARG A 110 2.69 21.02 2.14
N GLU A 111 2.57 20.79 3.45
CA GLU A 111 3.72 20.70 4.35
C GLU A 111 4.66 19.56 3.94
N ALA A 112 4.08 18.38 3.65
CA ALA A 112 4.84 17.21 3.21
C ALA A 112 5.53 17.44 1.86
N ALA A 113 4.83 18.04 0.88
CA ALA A 113 5.40 18.39 -0.41
C ALA A 113 6.51 19.44 -0.29
N ALA A 114 6.37 20.44 0.60
CA ALA A 114 7.41 21.42 0.89
C ALA A 114 8.65 20.78 1.54
N ALA A 115 8.46 19.72 2.33
CA ALA A 115 9.54 18.89 2.87
C ALA A 115 10.11 17.87 1.87
N GLY A 116 9.69 17.90 0.60
CA GLY A 116 10.16 16.99 -0.45
C GLY A 116 9.58 15.58 -0.37
N GLN A 117 8.58 15.34 0.49
CA GLN A 117 8.03 14.01 0.72
C GLN A 117 7.10 13.61 -0.45
N PRO A 118 7.36 12.48 -1.13
CA PRO A 118 6.63 12.11 -2.35
C PRO A 118 5.13 11.89 -2.15
N TRP A 119 4.72 11.38 -0.98
CA TRP A 119 3.31 11.12 -0.67
C TRP A 119 2.49 12.42 -0.62
N GLY A 120 3.05 13.51 -0.10
CA GLY A 120 2.37 14.80 -0.06
C GLY A 120 2.15 15.37 -1.46
N LEU A 121 3.11 15.18 -2.37
CA LEU A 121 2.95 15.56 -3.77
C LEU A 121 1.87 14.75 -4.47
N TYR A 122 1.79 13.43 -4.20
CA TYR A 122 0.71 12.59 -4.71
C TYR A 122 -0.66 13.08 -4.20
N ASP A 123 -0.81 13.32 -2.89
CA ASP A 123 -2.07 13.80 -2.31
C ASP A 123 -2.48 15.19 -2.83
N LEU A 124 -1.52 16.07 -3.16
CA LEU A 124 -1.82 17.32 -3.86
C LEU A 124 -2.30 17.09 -5.29
N GLY A 125 -1.75 16.09 -5.99
CA GLY A 125 -2.25 15.64 -7.28
C GLY A 125 -3.71 15.21 -7.19
N VAL A 126 -4.04 14.35 -6.22
CA VAL A 126 -5.42 13.88 -5.96
C VAL A 126 -6.35 15.05 -5.64
N ALA A 127 -5.89 16.02 -4.83
CA ALA A 127 -6.66 17.21 -4.50
C ALA A 127 -6.97 18.08 -5.73
N HIS A 128 -6.02 18.24 -6.65
CA HIS A 128 -6.24 18.95 -7.90
C HIS A 128 -7.06 18.15 -8.93
N GLU A 129 -6.99 16.83 -8.91
CA GLU A 129 -7.84 15.98 -9.77
C GLU A 129 -9.33 16.13 -9.41
N HIS A 130 -9.62 16.17 -8.12
CA HIS A 130 -10.99 16.17 -7.61
C HIS A 130 -11.52 17.57 -7.26
N GLY A 131 -10.65 18.53 -6.97
CA GLY A 131 -10.99 19.91 -6.61
C GLY A 131 -11.51 20.08 -5.19
N TYR A 132 -10.75 19.62 -4.18
CA TYR A 132 -11.10 19.77 -2.75
C TYR A 132 -10.01 20.47 -1.94
N GLY A 133 -10.33 20.87 -0.70
CA GLY A 133 -9.34 21.41 0.25
C GLY A 133 -8.66 22.69 -0.24
N GLY A 134 -9.40 23.54 -0.97
CA GLY A 134 -8.88 24.74 -1.62
C GLY A 134 -8.02 24.50 -2.88
N ALA A 135 -7.85 23.24 -3.33
CA ALA A 135 -7.21 22.95 -4.61
C ALA A 135 -8.20 23.18 -5.77
N ALA A 136 -7.76 23.90 -6.80
CA ALA A 136 -8.54 24.06 -8.02
C ALA A 136 -8.60 22.73 -8.79
N LYS A 137 -9.79 22.34 -9.25
CA LYS A 137 -9.95 21.17 -10.12
C LYS A 137 -9.25 21.40 -11.45
N ASP A 138 -8.12 20.75 -11.68
CA ASP A 138 -7.30 20.90 -12.88
C ASP A 138 -6.42 19.66 -13.10
N LEU A 139 -6.77 18.87 -14.13
CA LEU A 139 -6.06 17.62 -14.45
C LEU A 139 -4.62 17.85 -14.92
N GLU A 140 -4.31 18.96 -15.58
CA GLU A 140 -2.94 19.21 -16.01
C GLU A 140 -2.03 19.46 -14.79
N ILE A 141 -2.55 20.16 -13.77
CA ILE A 141 -1.84 20.36 -12.51
C ILE A 141 -1.74 19.04 -11.74
N ALA A 142 -2.83 18.26 -11.67
CA ALA A 142 -2.84 16.96 -10.99
C ALA A 142 -1.76 16.03 -11.53
N TRP A 143 -1.70 15.87 -12.86
CA TRP A 143 -0.69 15.03 -13.50
C TRP A 143 0.74 15.59 -13.38
N ALA A 144 0.92 16.91 -13.30
CA ALA A 144 2.22 17.51 -13.00
C ALA A 144 2.71 17.16 -11.58
N TYR A 145 1.79 17.10 -10.60
CA TYR A 145 2.08 16.61 -9.26
C TYR A 145 2.37 15.10 -9.25
N TYR A 146 1.56 14.27 -9.92
CA TYR A 146 1.81 12.83 -10.03
C TYR A 146 3.17 12.52 -10.66
N LEU A 147 3.53 13.19 -11.75
CA LEU A 147 4.85 13.03 -12.37
C LEU A 147 5.99 13.35 -11.39
N LYS A 148 5.88 14.45 -10.64
CA LYS A 148 6.91 14.81 -9.65
C LYS A 148 6.96 13.81 -8.51
N ALA A 149 5.80 13.38 -7.98
CA ALA A 149 5.70 12.38 -6.93
C ALA A 149 6.31 11.04 -7.35
N ALA A 150 6.03 10.57 -8.58
CA ALA A 150 6.57 9.33 -9.12
C ALA A 150 8.10 9.38 -9.28
N ARG A 151 8.64 10.50 -9.78
CA ARG A 151 10.09 10.74 -9.89
C ARG A 151 10.80 10.77 -8.54
N LEU A 152 10.13 11.21 -7.48
CA LEU A 152 10.64 11.17 -6.11
C LEU A 152 10.32 9.84 -5.39
N GLY A 153 9.63 8.93 -6.07
CA GLY A 153 9.47 7.56 -5.63
C GLY A 153 8.16 7.19 -4.94
N SER A 154 7.12 8.04 -4.98
CA SER A 154 5.78 7.64 -4.50
C SER A 154 5.27 6.43 -5.29
N PRO A 155 5.06 5.26 -4.65
CA PRO A 155 4.56 4.08 -5.35
C PRO A 155 3.14 4.27 -5.90
N ASP A 156 2.29 5.00 -5.18
CA ASP A 156 0.94 5.36 -5.65
C ASP A 156 0.99 6.21 -6.92
N ALA A 157 1.87 7.21 -6.96
CA ALA A 157 2.06 8.04 -8.15
C ALA A 157 2.67 7.24 -9.31
N GLN A 158 3.58 6.30 -9.02
CA GLN A 158 4.11 5.38 -10.04
C GLN A 158 2.99 4.52 -10.64
N LEU A 159 2.08 3.98 -9.84
CA LEU A 159 0.92 3.26 -10.36
C LEU A 159 -0.03 4.17 -11.14
N ALA A 160 -0.29 5.40 -10.68
CA ALA A 160 -1.09 6.36 -11.45
C ALA A 160 -0.49 6.63 -12.84
N LEU A 161 0.84 6.79 -12.93
CA LEU A 161 1.53 6.92 -14.21
C LEU A 161 1.43 5.62 -15.04
N ALA A 162 1.56 4.45 -14.41
CA ALA A 162 1.38 3.17 -15.10
C ALA A 162 -0.01 3.03 -15.72
N ASP A 163 -1.06 3.48 -15.03
CA ASP A 163 -2.42 3.51 -15.55
C ASP A 163 -2.54 4.42 -16.78
N ALA A 164 -2.02 5.64 -16.70
CA ALA A 164 -1.99 6.54 -17.86
C ALA A 164 -1.22 5.98 -19.06
N TYR A 165 -0.08 5.30 -18.83
CA TYR A 165 0.67 4.64 -19.88
C TYR A 165 -0.11 3.46 -20.49
N SER A 166 -0.80 2.68 -19.67
CA SER A 166 -1.65 1.56 -20.13
C SER A 166 -2.78 2.05 -21.04
N GLU A 167 -3.49 3.11 -20.62
CA GLU A 167 -4.56 3.74 -21.42
C GLU A 167 -4.06 4.26 -22.78
N ALA A 168 -2.81 4.70 -22.85
CA ALA A 168 -2.16 5.15 -24.09
C ALA A 168 -1.51 4.02 -24.90
N GLY A 169 -1.60 2.77 -24.45
CA GLY A 169 -0.96 1.61 -25.10
C GLY A 169 0.57 1.59 -25.01
N ARG A 170 1.16 2.33 -24.07
CA ARG A 170 2.61 2.39 -23.80
C ARG A 170 3.01 1.31 -22.81
N SER A 171 2.93 0.04 -23.22
CA SER A 171 3.21 -1.11 -22.34
C SER A 171 4.64 -1.10 -21.77
N ASP A 172 5.61 -0.54 -22.51
CA ASP A 172 6.99 -0.34 -22.05
C ASP A 172 7.07 0.55 -20.79
N ALA A 173 6.32 1.64 -20.80
CA ALA A 173 6.29 2.62 -19.74
C ALA A 173 5.40 2.19 -18.58
N GLU A 174 4.29 1.50 -18.87
CA GLU A 174 3.45 0.83 -17.87
C GLU A 174 4.30 -0.15 -17.04
N ASP A 175 4.92 -1.14 -17.70
CA ASP A 175 5.71 -2.19 -17.04
C ASP A 175 6.83 -1.57 -16.19
N ALA A 176 7.50 -0.52 -16.71
CA ALA A 176 8.55 0.18 -15.99
C ALA A 176 8.05 0.83 -14.68
N MET A 177 6.87 1.47 -14.71
CA MET A 177 6.31 2.14 -13.52
C MET A 177 5.72 1.15 -12.52
N VAL A 178 5.04 0.10 -12.97
CA VAL A 178 4.57 -0.98 -12.07
C VAL A 178 5.75 -1.66 -11.38
N GLN A 179 6.80 -1.99 -12.15
CA GLN A 179 7.99 -2.62 -11.59
C GLN A 179 8.72 -1.70 -10.61
N CYS A 180 8.74 -0.39 -10.87
CA CYS A 180 9.32 0.58 -9.95
C CYS A 180 8.60 0.59 -8.59
N ALA A 181 7.26 0.58 -8.58
CA ALA A 181 6.47 0.50 -7.35
C ALA A 181 6.68 -0.85 -6.63
N TYR A 182 6.71 -1.95 -7.39
CA TYR A 182 6.94 -3.30 -6.85
C TYR A 182 8.30 -3.41 -6.13
N GLN A 183 9.38 -2.87 -6.72
CA GLN A 183 10.72 -2.89 -6.12
C GLN A 183 10.81 -2.14 -4.77
N GLN A 184 9.84 -1.26 -4.48
CA GLN A 184 9.73 -0.56 -3.21
C GLN A 184 8.88 -1.31 -2.18
N GLY A 185 8.39 -2.51 -2.52
CA GLY A 185 7.52 -3.31 -1.65
C GLY A 185 6.08 -2.83 -1.65
N HIS A 186 5.56 -2.34 -2.78
CA HIS A 186 4.18 -1.88 -2.90
C HIS A 186 3.21 -3.03 -3.20
N GLY A 187 2.25 -3.26 -2.30
CA GLY A 187 1.30 -4.38 -2.36
C GLY A 187 0.47 -4.42 -3.65
N ALA A 188 -0.20 -3.33 -3.98
CA ALA A 188 -1.05 -3.25 -5.17
C ALA A 188 -0.25 -3.43 -6.48
N ALA A 189 1.03 -3.03 -6.49
CA ALA A 189 1.91 -3.26 -7.65
C ALA A 189 2.25 -4.75 -7.79
N ALA A 190 2.55 -5.44 -6.67
CA ALA A 190 2.74 -6.88 -6.66
C ALA A 190 1.48 -7.62 -7.13
N TYR A 191 0.29 -7.20 -6.67
CA TYR A 191 -0.97 -7.77 -7.11
C TYR A 191 -1.17 -7.64 -8.63
N ARG A 192 -0.91 -6.45 -9.19
CA ARG A 192 -1.00 -6.20 -10.65
C ARG A 192 -0.04 -7.09 -11.43
N LEU A 193 1.23 -7.18 -11.02
CA LEU A 193 2.22 -8.06 -11.67
C LEU A 193 1.85 -9.53 -11.58
N ALA A 194 1.32 -9.98 -10.43
CA ALA A 194 0.89 -11.36 -10.26
C ALA A 194 -0.32 -11.70 -11.16
N ILE A 195 -1.24 -10.75 -11.35
CA ILE A 195 -2.36 -10.88 -12.28
C ILE A 195 -1.85 -10.95 -13.73
N ASP A 196 -0.93 -10.09 -14.14
CA ASP A 196 -0.34 -10.10 -15.48
C ASP A 196 0.37 -11.44 -15.76
N ALA A 197 1.25 -11.88 -14.85
CA ALA A 197 1.91 -13.19 -14.95
C ALA A 197 0.91 -14.35 -15.05
N LYS A 198 -0.20 -14.28 -14.28
CA LYS A 198 -1.28 -15.27 -14.35
C LYS A 198 -1.95 -15.27 -15.73
N VAL A 199 -2.27 -14.10 -16.29
CA VAL A 199 -2.90 -13.96 -17.63
C VAL A 199 -1.96 -14.46 -18.73
N ARG A 200 -0.66 -14.21 -18.59
CA ARG A 200 0.40 -14.74 -19.46
C ARG A 200 0.70 -16.22 -19.23
N LYS A 201 -0.02 -16.88 -18.30
CA LYS A 201 0.11 -18.31 -17.94
C LYS A 201 1.47 -18.67 -17.34
N GLN A 202 2.18 -17.68 -16.80
CA GLN A 202 3.42 -17.84 -16.05
C GLN A 202 3.08 -18.16 -14.58
N TYR A 203 2.45 -19.31 -14.34
CA TYR A 203 1.83 -19.59 -13.04
C TYR A 203 2.80 -19.64 -11.86
N ARG A 204 4.02 -20.14 -12.06
CA ARG A 204 5.04 -20.14 -10.99
C ARG A 204 5.46 -18.73 -10.59
N GLU A 205 5.61 -17.85 -11.57
CA GLU A 205 5.91 -16.44 -11.34
C GLU A 205 4.74 -15.75 -10.65
N ALA A 206 3.51 -15.94 -11.12
CA ALA A 206 2.31 -15.40 -10.49
C ALA A 206 2.21 -15.78 -9.01
N LEU A 207 2.45 -17.05 -8.67
CA LEU A 207 2.45 -17.53 -7.28
C LEU A 207 3.51 -16.86 -6.41
N ALA A 208 4.74 -16.75 -6.91
CA ALA A 208 5.84 -16.10 -6.20
C ALA A 208 5.56 -14.61 -5.98
N THR A 209 5.02 -13.93 -7.01
CA THR A 209 4.68 -12.51 -6.93
C THR A 209 3.49 -12.26 -6.00
N TYR A 210 2.48 -13.14 -5.99
CA TYR A 210 1.41 -13.08 -4.98
C TYR A 210 1.97 -13.24 -3.56
N GLN A 211 2.88 -14.20 -3.33
CA GLN A 211 3.54 -14.33 -2.02
C GLN A 211 4.31 -13.06 -1.64
N ALA A 212 5.09 -12.48 -2.56
CA ALA A 212 5.78 -11.22 -2.33
C ALA A 212 4.80 -10.10 -1.95
N GLY A 213 3.68 -9.96 -2.67
CA GLY A 213 2.63 -9.00 -2.33
C GLY A 213 2.06 -9.18 -0.92
N ILE A 214 1.86 -10.43 -0.47
CA ILE A 214 1.46 -10.73 0.91
C ILE A 214 2.53 -10.24 1.90
N THR A 215 3.82 -10.45 1.62
CA THR A 215 4.90 -9.94 2.48
C THR A 215 4.94 -8.41 2.58
N PHE A 216 4.43 -7.72 1.55
CA PHE A 216 4.31 -6.28 1.50
C PHE A 216 3.10 -5.73 2.27
N GLY A 217 2.14 -6.59 2.60
CA GLY A 217 0.90 -6.26 3.31
C GLY A 217 -0.35 -6.27 2.43
N ASP A 218 -0.27 -6.84 1.21
CA ASP A 218 -1.39 -6.84 0.26
C ASP A 218 -2.40 -7.95 0.55
N LYS A 219 -3.60 -7.55 0.95
CA LYS A 219 -4.70 -8.48 1.23
C LYS A 219 -5.19 -9.19 -0.04
N ASP A 220 -5.26 -8.50 -1.17
CA ASP A 220 -5.80 -9.06 -2.41
C ASP A 220 -4.92 -10.20 -2.95
N CYS A 221 -3.60 -10.12 -2.73
CA CYS A 221 -2.68 -11.22 -2.97
C CYS A 221 -2.98 -12.44 -2.08
N ALA A 222 -3.28 -12.23 -0.79
CA ALA A 222 -3.67 -13.31 0.13
C ALA A 222 -4.99 -13.95 -0.30
N ASP A 223 -5.98 -13.14 -0.68
CA ASP A 223 -7.27 -13.62 -1.20
C ASP A 223 -7.12 -14.41 -2.49
N ALA A 224 -6.25 -13.97 -3.41
CA ALA A 224 -5.99 -14.67 -4.66
C ALA A 224 -5.44 -16.09 -4.42
N LEU A 225 -4.55 -16.26 -3.45
CA LEU A 225 -4.00 -17.58 -3.09
C LEU A 225 -4.99 -18.40 -2.24
N PHE A 226 -5.76 -17.77 -1.35
CA PHE A 226 -6.89 -18.40 -0.67
C PHE A 226 -7.88 -19.03 -1.68
N LEU A 227 -8.30 -18.26 -2.69
CA LEU A 227 -9.22 -18.72 -3.73
C LEU A 227 -8.61 -19.84 -4.57
N LEU A 228 -7.31 -19.73 -4.91
CA LEU A 228 -6.59 -20.77 -5.63
C LEU A 228 -6.62 -22.09 -4.88
N PHE A 229 -6.19 -22.10 -3.61
CA PHE A 229 -6.07 -23.32 -2.82
C PHE A 229 -7.43 -23.84 -2.31
N SER A 230 -8.50 -23.05 -2.40
CA SER A 230 -9.86 -23.55 -2.16
C SER A 230 -10.29 -24.61 -3.19
N ARG A 231 -9.79 -24.56 -4.43
CA ARG A 231 -10.24 -25.43 -5.53
C ARG A 231 -9.10 -26.12 -6.30
N GLY A 232 -7.87 -25.65 -6.13
CA GLY A 232 -6.70 -26.03 -6.93
C GLY A 232 -6.58 -25.27 -8.25
N TYR A 233 -7.40 -24.25 -8.48
CA TYR A 233 -7.37 -23.37 -9.64
C TYR A 233 -8.15 -22.09 -9.37
N TRP A 234 -7.80 -21.01 -10.06
CA TRP A 234 -8.55 -19.75 -9.98
C TRP A 234 -9.92 -19.85 -10.66
N THR A 235 -10.89 -19.11 -10.14
CA THR A 235 -12.22 -18.98 -10.76
C THR A 235 -12.11 -18.59 -12.23
N GLY A 236 -12.84 -19.31 -13.09
CA GLY A 236 -12.81 -19.09 -14.54
C GLY A 236 -11.75 -19.86 -15.31
N ALA A 237 -10.85 -20.60 -14.64
CA ALA A 237 -9.82 -21.40 -15.31
C ALA A 237 -10.43 -22.48 -16.23
N SER A 238 -9.97 -22.49 -17.47
CA SER A 238 -10.25 -23.53 -18.48
C SER A 238 -9.59 -24.86 -18.12
N SER A 239 -10.02 -25.97 -18.75
CA SER A 239 -9.46 -27.30 -18.46
C SER A 239 -7.94 -27.36 -18.64
N LYS A 240 -7.42 -26.72 -19.70
CA LYS A 240 -5.96 -26.66 -19.97
C LYS A 240 -5.19 -25.93 -18.87
N GLU A 241 -5.78 -24.87 -18.30
CA GLU A 241 -5.14 -24.11 -17.22
C GLU A 241 -5.16 -24.90 -15.91
N ARG A 242 -6.23 -25.64 -15.64
CA ARG A 242 -6.31 -26.56 -14.49
C ARG A 242 -5.27 -27.67 -14.60
N GLU A 243 -5.10 -28.25 -15.79
CA GLU A 243 -4.05 -29.24 -16.06
C GLU A 243 -2.65 -28.64 -15.85
N ALA A 244 -2.39 -27.43 -16.35
CA ALA A 244 -1.11 -26.75 -16.17
C ALA A 244 -0.79 -26.43 -14.70
N LEU A 245 -1.80 -26.01 -13.93
CA LEU A 245 -1.68 -25.79 -12.49
C LEU A 245 -1.41 -27.10 -11.74
N SER A 246 -2.13 -28.16 -12.07
CA SER A 246 -1.91 -29.50 -11.50
C SER A 246 -0.50 -30.02 -11.82
N ALA A 247 -0.01 -29.78 -13.04
CA ALA A 247 1.33 -30.19 -13.46
C ALA A 247 2.47 -29.51 -12.67
N ILE A 248 2.23 -28.33 -12.08
CA ILE A 248 3.18 -27.67 -11.17
C ILE A 248 2.88 -27.94 -9.69
N GLY A 249 2.02 -28.90 -9.38
CA GLY A 249 1.73 -29.34 -8.01
C GLY A 249 0.66 -28.53 -7.28
N ILE A 250 -0.12 -27.70 -7.99
CA ILE A 250 -1.25 -26.98 -7.40
C ILE A 250 -2.49 -27.88 -7.40
N ALA A 251 -3.07 -28.04 -6.22
CA ALA A 251 -4.33 -28.74 -5.99
C ALA A 251 -5.12 -28.02 -4.89
N ALA A 252 -6.36 -28.45 -4.65
CA ALA A 252 -7.10 -27.98 -3.47
C ALA A 252 -6.33 -28.39 -2.20
N ASP A 253 -6.07 -27.44 -1.33
CA ASP A 253 -5.27 -27.60 -0.11
C ASP A 253 -5.98 -26.87 1.04
N PRO A 254 -6.84 -27.57 1.81
CA PRO A 254 -7.65 -26.95 2.86
C PRO A 254 -6.84 -26.24 3.94
N GLU A 255 -5.67 -26.77 4.30
CA GLU A 255 -4.80 -26.20 5.33
C GLU A 255 -4.14 -24.92 4.81
N ARG A 256 -3.57 -24.95 3.61
CA ARG A 256 -2.97 -23.77 2.97
C ARG A 256 -4.00 -22.68 2.72
N LYS A 257 -5.19 -23.06 2.26
CA LYS A 257 -6.34 -22.18 2.10
C LYS A 257 -6.70 -21.50 3.43
N ALA A 258 -6.79 -22.25 4.53
CA ALA A 258 -7.09 -21.69 5.85
C ALA A 258 -6.01 -20.71 6.35
N ARG A 259 -4.73 -20.99 6.08
CA ARG A 259 -3.63 -20.07 6.45
C ARG A 259 -3.66 -18.77 5.63
N TYR A 260 -3.89 -18.83 4.32
CA TYR A 260 -4.07 -17.62 3.51
C TYR A 260 -5.30 -16.80 3.93
N ASP A 261 -6.41 -17.46 4.30
CA ASP A 261 -7.59 -16.80 4.87
C ASP A 261 -7.26 -16.06 6.18
N ALA A 262 -6.56 -16.73 7.11
CA ALA A 262 -6.12 -16.13 8.36
C ALA A 262 -5.22 -14.90 8.14
N ILE A 263 -4.28 -14.99 7.18
CA ILE A 263 -3.43 -13.86 6.79
C ILE A 263 -4.26 -12.72 6.19
N SER A 264 -5.17 -13.03 5.26
CA SER A 264 -6.05 -12.03 4.65
C SER A 264 -6.85 -11.25 5.69
N ASN A 265 -7.44 -11.97 6.66
CA ASN A 265 -8.17 -11.35 7.77
C ASN A 265 -7.27 -10.47 8.66
N ALA A 266 -6.02 -10.89 8.89
CA ALA A 266 -5.06 -10.07 9.63
C ALA A 266 -4.67 -8.79 8.85
N LEU A 267 -4.46 -8.90 7.54
CA LEU A 267 -4.14 -7.76 6.66
C LEU A 267 -5.32 -6.81 6.48
N GLN A 268 -6.57 -7.30 6.56
CA GLN A 268 -7.76 -6.46 6.59
C GLN A 268 -7.78 -5.50 7.78
N ILE A 269 -7.32 -5.98 8.93
CA ILE A 269 -7.21 -5.17 10.15
C ILE A 269 -5.95 -4.29 10.08
N ASN A 270 -4.83 -4.89 9.69
CA ASN A 270 -3.53 -4.25 9.69
C ASN A 270 -2.75 -4.54 8.38
N PRO A 271 -2.93 -3.71 7.33
CA PRO A 271 -2.16 -3.82 6.09
C PRO A 271 -0.69 -3.44 6.27
N ASP A 272 -0.30 -2.94 7.46
CA ASP A 272 1.07 -2.54 7.75
C ASP A 272 1.95 -3.72 8.22
N LEU A 273 1.35 -4.89 8.46
CA LEU A 273 2.07 -6.10 8.86
C LEU A 273 3.13 -6.45 7.82
N LYS A 274 4.36 -6.65 8.29
CA LYS A 274 5.44 -7.20 7.49
C LYS A 274 5.50 -8.69 7.75
N LEU A 275 5.24 -9.49 6.71
CA LEU A 275 5.13 -10.93 6.79
C LEU A 275 6.39 -11.61 6.19
N GLY A 276 7.57 -11.16 6.62
CA GLY A 276 8.85 -11.57 6.03
C GLY A 276 9.21 -13.04 6.23
N ARG A 277 8.51 -13.74 7.12
CA ARG A 277 8.69 -15.17 7.38
C ARG A 277 7.61 -16.03 6.70
N LEU A 278 6.84 -15.45 5.77
CA LEU A 278 5.75 -16.15 5.09
C LEU A 278 6.18 -17.50 4.50
N ASP A 279 7.31 -17.53 3.79
CA ASP A 279 7.79 -18.74 3.12
C ASP A 279 8.31 -19.81 4.07
N GLU A 280 8.68 -19.44 5.30
CA GLU A 280 9.05 -20.41 6.33
C GLU A 280 7.84 -21.26 6.74
N PHE A 281 6.65 -20.68 6.79
CA PHE A 281 5.44 -21.35 7.31
C PHE A 281 4.36 -21.63 6.26
N LEU A 282 4.52 -21.07 5.07
CA LEU A 282 3.59 -21.21 3.97
C LEU A 282 4.29 -21.38 2.61
N PRO A 283 5.35 -22.21 2.49
CA PRO A 283 6.13 -22.35 1.27
C PRO A 283 5.26 -22.88 0.13
N LEU A 284 5.40 -22.34 -1.08
CA LEU A 284 4.60 -22.79 -2.24
C LEU A 284 4.76 -24.29 -2.51
N PRO A 285 3.72 -24.96 -3.04
CA PRO A 285 3.83 -26.34 -3.49
C PRO A 285 5.01 -26.55 -4.46
N PRO A 286 5.65 -27.73 -4.42
CA PRO A 286 5.23 -28.95 -3.75
C PRO A 286 5.71 -29.08 -2.27
N ALA A 287 6.24 -28.01 -1.67
CA ALA A 287 6.73 -28.07 -0.29
C ALA A 287 5.60 -28.38 0.71
N LYS A 288 5.92 -29.24 1.69
CA LYS A 288 5.00 -29.54 2.79
C LYS A 288 4.91 -28.36 3.74
N LEU A 289 3.72 -28.15 4.30
CA LEU A 289 3.49 -27.14 5.32
C LEU A 289 4.11 -27.58 6.65
N PRO A 290 4.90 -26.73 7.32
CA PRO A 290 5.34 -26.98 8.69
C PRO A 290 4.21 -26.70 9.69
N GLU A 291 4.48 -26.97 10.96
CA GLU A 291 3.60 -26.58 12.07
C GLU A 291 3.33 -25.07 12.06
N TRP A 292 2.10 -24.69 12.37
CA TRP A 292 1.62 -23.31 12.34
C TRP A 292 0.74 -23.06 13.56
N ARG A 293 1.08 -22.04 14.34
CA ARG A 293 0.35 -21.63 15.54
C ARG A 293 -0.54 -20.41 15.30
N GLY A 294 -0.29 -19.66 14.23
CA GLY A 294 -1.07 -18.48 13.87
C GLY A 294 -0.30 -17.52 12.97
N VAL A 295 -0.95 -16.42 12.60
CA VAL A 295 -0.33 -15.35 11.78
C VAL A 295 0.93 -14.78 12.43
N SER A 296 1.03 -14.82 13.76
CA SER A 296 2.24 -14.40 14.48
C SER A 296 3.52 -15.15 14.07
N ASP A 297 3.41 -16.37 13.52
CA ASP A 297 4.58 -17.12 13.07
C ASP A 297 5.20 -16.52 11.80
N VAL A 298 4.39 -15.89 10.92
CA VAL A 298 4.87 -15.29 9.67
C VAL A 298 5.25 -13.81 9.79
N VAL A 299 4.87 -13.16 10.88
CA VAL A 299 5.21 -11.75 11.13
C VAL A 299 6.73 -11.60 11.33
N THR A 300 7.31 -10.60 10.69
CA THR A 300 8.70 -10.20 10.91
C THR A 300 8.87 -9.73 12.36
N PRO A 301 9.75 -10.35 13.17
CA PRO A 301 10.01 -9.90 14.53
C PRO A 301 10.46 -8.43 14.55
N GLU A 302 9.90 -7.64 15.47
CA GLU A 302 10.40 -6.28 15.70
C GLU A 302 11.86 -6.39 16.20
N SER A 303 12.81 -5.73 15.51
CA SER A 303 14.20 -5.73 15.97
C SER A 303 14.35 -4.86 17.21
N ASP A 304 15.15 -5.28 18.18
CA ASP A 304 15.54 -4.47 19.36
C ASP A 304 16.40 -3.23 19.00
N GLY A 305 16.74 -3.05 17.73
CA GLY A 305 17.48 -1.89 17.22
C GLY A 305 16.65 -0.60 17.14
N PRO A 306 17.29 0.55 16.85
CA PRO A 306 16.55 1.76 16.56
C PRO A 306 15.55 1.50 15.42
N PRO A 307 14.39 2.18 15.42
CA PRO A 307 13.40 2.03 14.36
C PRO A 307 14.02 2.07 12.97
N THR A 308 13.93 0.96 12.24
CA THR A 308 14.35 0.91 10.84
C THR A 308 13.14 1.18 9.94
N TYR A 309 13.39 1.96 8.89
CA TYR A 309 12.42 2.58 7.97
C TYR A 309 11.44 1.65 7.26
#